data_AF-A0A4Q6C639-F1
#
_entry.id   AF-A0A4Q6C639-F1
#
_cell.length_a   1.000
_cell.length_b   1.000
_cell.length_c   1.000
_cell.angle_alpha   90.00
_cell.angle_beta   90.00
_cell.angle_gamma   90.00
#
_symmetry.space_group_name_H-M   'P 1'
#
loop_
_entity.id
_entity.type
_entity.pdbx_description
1 polymer ?
#
loop_
_entity_poly.entity_id
_entity_poly.type
_entity_poly.pdbx_seq_one_letter_code
_entity_poly.pdbx_strand_id
1 'polypeptide(L)'
;AGEKLGFLPGDLSQKVDPYLRPLYDALYEMLGVEKVVKLLEKSVIEIAPLAYMRGRTLNDAFVILDEAQNTTIEQMKMFLTRIGFGSTAVVTGDLTQVDLPKHVKSGLKDGIEVLRGVDGISFTFFTAGDVVRHPLVARIVRAYDARDQHDSETGPA
;
A
#
# COMPACT_ATOMS: atom_id res chain seq x y z
N ALA A 1 3.90 -4.83 -8.07
CA ALA A 1 4.82 -3.83 -8.67
C ALA A 1 6.24 -3.81 -8.07
N GLY A 2 6.66 -4.80 -7.26
CA GLY A 2 7.97 -4.77 -6.56
C GLY A 2 9.18 -5.41 -7.25
N GLU A 3 9.08 -5.84 -8.52
CA GLU A 3 10.18 -6.60 -9.18
C GLU A 3 10.98 -5.80 -10.21
N LYS A 4 10.69 -4.51 -10.41
CA LYS A 4 11.52 -3.60 -11.22
C LYS A 4 12.28 -2.62 -10.34
N LEU A 5 12.98 -3.13 -9.33
CA LEU A 5 14.08 -2.39 -8.72
C LEU A 5 15.17 -2.23 -9.78
N GLY A 6 15.11 -1.12 -10.51
CA GLY A 6 16.16 -0.68 -11.42
C GLY A 6 17.51 -0.65 -10.71
N PHE A 7 18.57 -0.81 -11.51
CA PHE A 7 19.97 -0.86 -11.08
C PHE A 7 20.44 0.46 -10.46
N LEU A 8 19.96 0.79 -9.26
CA LEU A 8 20.62 1.78 -8.41
C LEU A 8 21.87 1.13 -7.80
N PRO A 9 23.06 1.74 -7.87
CA PRO A 9 24.24 1.24 -7.16
C PRO A 9 24.03 1.40 -5.64
N GLY A 10 24.32 0.36 -4.86
CA GLY A 10 24.15 0.35 -3.40
C GLY A 10 23.69 -0.99 -2.83
N ASP A 11 23.75 -1.13 -1.51
CA ASP A 11 23.23 -2.30 -0.78
C ASP A 11 21.69 -2.37 -0.89
N LEU A 12 21.09 -3.56 -0.71
CA LEU A 12 19.64 -3.79 -0.87
C LEU A 12 18.81 -2.78 -0.05
N SER A 13 19.30 -2.43 1.14
CA SER A 13 18.71 -1.40 2.00
C SER A 13 18.64 -0.02 1.33
N GLN A 14 19.72 0.42 0.65
CA GLN A 14 19.79 1.73 -0.01
C GLN A 14 18.87 1.85 -1.23
N LYS A 15 18.51 0.73 -1.86
CA LYS A 15 17.61 0.73 -3.02
C LYS A 15 16.13 0.70 -2.64
N VAL A 16 15.82 0.15 -1.46
CA VAL A 16 14.46 0.06 -0.94
C VAL A 16 14.07 1.34 -0.18
N ASP A 17 15.06 2.06 0.38
CA ASP A 17 14.89 3.29 1.17
C ASP A 17 13.99 4.37 0.53
N PRO A 18 14.08 4.67 -0.79
CA PRO A 18 13.22 5.69 -1.41
C PRO A 18 11.72 5.35 -1.37
N TYR A 19 11.36 4.07 -1.50
CA TYR A 19 9.96 3.61 -1.47
C TYR A 19 9.39 3.57 -0.06
N LEU A 20 10.26 3.44 0.94
CA LEU A 20 9.87 3.41 2.35
C LEU A 20 9.85 4.81 2.98
N ARG A 21 10.47 5.81 2.34
CA ARG A 21 10.55 7.18 2.85
C ARG A 21 9.19 7.78 3.22
N PRO A 22 8.11 7.67 2.42
CA PRO A 22 6.81 8.18 2.81
C PRO A 22 6.28 7.60 4.13
N LEU A 23 6.58 6.32 4.42
CA LEU A 23 6.20 5.68 5.69
C LEU A 23 7.00 6.25 6.86
N TYR A 24 8.31 6.47 6.68
CA TYR A 24 9.13 7.13 7.70
C TYR A 24 8.65 8.56 7.96
N ASP A 25 8.37 9.33 6.91
CA ASP A 25 7.91 10.72 7.03
C ASP A 25 6.59 10.79 7.80
N ALA A 26 5.63 9.92 7.49
CA ALA A 26 4.37 9.83 8.22
C ALA A 26 4.57 9.48 9.70
N LEU A 27 5.45 8.53 10.01
CA LEU A 27 5.78 8.18 11.38
C LEU A 27 6.44 9.34 12.13
N TYR A 28 7.36 10.07 11.47
CA TYR A 28 8.03 11.22 12.07
C TYR A 28 7.07 12.36 12.35
N GLU A 29 6.10 12.61 11.48
CA GLU A 29 5.03 13.59 11.70
C GLU A 29 4.15 13.22 12.90
N MET A 30 3.77 11.94 13.02
CA MET A 30 2.86 11.48 14.07
C MET A 30 3.51 11.34 15.46
N LEU A 31 4.76 10.87 15.51
CA LEU A 31 5.41 10.44 16.77
C LEU A 31 6.65 11.27 17.13
N GLY A 32 7.17 12.06 16.19
CA GLY A 32 8.44 12.77 16.30
C GLY A 32 9.64 11.88 15.99
N VAL A 33 10.67 12.49 15.38
CA VAL A 33 11.87 11.80 14.87
C VAL A 33 12.56 10.96 15.95
N GLU A 34 12.87 11.56 17.11
CA GLU A 34 13.61 10.87 18.18
C GLU A 34 12.89 9.61 18.69
N LYS A 35 11.56 9.65 18.77
CA LYS A 35 10.76 8.54 19.26
C LYS A 35 10.74 7.40 18.24
N VAL A 36 10.54 7.74 16.97
CA VAL A 36 10.52 6.74 15.88
C VAL A 36 11.86 6.04 15.77
N VAL A 37 12.98 6.77 15.81
CA VAL A 37 14.33 6.17 15.78
C VAL A 37 14.50 5.17 16.93
N LYS A 38 14.13 5.53 18.17
CA LYS A 38 14.18 4.63 19.33
C LYS A 38 13.28 3.40 19.18
N LEU A 39 12.12 3.53 18.54
CA LEU A 39 11.18 2.42 18.32
C LEU A 39 11.67 1.46 17.23
N LEU A 40 12.31 1.98 16.18
CA LEU A 40 12.96 1.19 15.13
C LEU A 40 14.15 0.42 15.69
N GLU A 41 15.02 1.08 16.47
CA GLU A 41 16.18 0.44 17.11
C GLU A 41 15.79 -0.70 18.05
N LYS A 42 14.64 -0.57 18.71
CA LYS A 42 14.08 -1.62 19.59
C LYS A 42 13.23 -2.65 18.85
N SER A 43 13.13 -2.56 17.52
CA SER A 43 12.28 -3.40 16.67
C SER A 43 10.80 -3.41 17.09
N VAL A 44 10.32 -2.32 17.71
CA VAL A 44 8.90 -2.14 18.04
C VAL A 44 8.13 -1.71 16.79
N ILE A 45 8.75 -0.86 15.96
CA ILE A 45 8.28 -0.57 14.61
C ILE A 45 9.20 -1.30 13.65
N GLU A 46 8.62 -2.00 12.69
CA GLU A 46 9.35 -2.64 11.60
C GLU A 46 8.75 -2.21 10.27
N ILE A 47 9.57 -1.66 9.38
CA ILE A 47 9.17 -1.36 8.00
C ILE A 47 9.99 -2.30 7.11
N ALA A 48 9.31 -3.22 6.43
CA ALA A 48 9.96 -4.24 5.64
C ALA A 48 9.18 -4.50 4.34
N PRO A 49 9.87 -4.87 3.25
CA PRO A 49 9.20 -5.25 2.02
C PRO A 49 8.45 -6.58 2.20
N LEU A 50 7.39 -6.78 1.42
CA LEU A 50 6.50 -7.95 1.51
C LEU A 50 7.25 -9.30 1.49
N ALA A 51 8.35 -9.40 0.75
CA ALA A 51 9.17 -10.62 0.67
C ALA A 51 9.70 -11.10 2.03
N TYR A 52 9.91 -10.19 2.99
CA TYR A 52 10.44 -10.51 4.32
C TYR A 52 9.39 -11.17 5.22
N MET A 53 8.12 -11.18 4.82
CA MET A 53 7.04 -11.83 5.55
C MET A 53 7.04 -13.35 5.34
N ARG A 54 7.77 -13.86 4.34
CA ARG A 54 7.82 -15.29 4.02
C ARG A 54 8.38 -16.09 5.20
N GLY A 55 7.61 -17.09 5.65
CA GLY A 55 8.02 -17.98 6.74
C GLY A 55 7.90 -17.38 8.15
N ARG A 56 7.37 -16.15 8.29
CA ARG A 56 7.12 -15.55 9.60
C ARG A 56 5.72 -15.87 10.13
N THR A 57 5.56 -15.81 11.44
CA THR A 57 4.25 -15.72 12.08
C THR A 57 4.25 -14.45 12.92
N LEU A 58 3.31 -13.57 12.67
CA LEU A 58 3.19 -12.26 13.30
C LEU A 58 2.20 -12.37 14.45
N ASN A 59 2.70 -12.64 15.66
CA ASN A 59 1.90 -12.66 16.90
C ASN A 59 2.01 -11.31 17.62
N ASP A 60 0.95 -10.95 18.34
CA ASP A 60 0.87 -9.73 19.18
C ASP A 60 1.29 -8.45 18.44
N ALA A 61 0.91 -8.34 17.16
CA ALA A 61 1.36 -7.29 16.25
C ALA A 61 0.21 -6.56 15.56
N PHE A 62 0.40 -5.28 15.28
CA PHE A 62 -0.44 -4.51 14.36
C PHE A 62 0.29 -4.36 13.03
N VAL A 63 -0.25 -4.93 11.96
CA VAL A 63 0.43 -5.08 10.68
C VAL A 63 -0.34 -4.30 9.61
N ILE A 64 0.37 -3.48 8.83
CA ILE A 64 -0.22 -2.76 7.70
C ILE A 64 0.45 -3.25 6.41
N LEU A 65 -0.35 -3.75 5.48
CA LEU A 65 0.07 -3.99 4.10
C LEU A 65 -0.46 -2.85 3.24
N ASP A 66 0.43 -1.95 2.84
CA ASP A 66 0.09 -0.82 1.98
C ASP A 66 0.31 -1.13 0.49
N GLU A 67 -0.35 -0.35 -0.36
CA GLU A 67 -0.31 -0.50 -1.83
C GLU A 67 -0.68 -1.93 -2.29
N ALA A 68 -1.64 -2.55 -1.60
CA ALA A 68 -1.96 -3.96 -1.76
C ALA A 68 -2.52 -4.32 -3.14
N GLN A 69 -3.01 -3.35 -3.91
CA GLN A 69 -3.42 -3.55 -5.30
C GLN A 69 -2.28 -4.08 -6.17
N ASN A 70 -1.03 -3.82 -5.76
CA ASN A 70 0.20 -4.21 -6.44
C ASN A 70 0.72 -5.60 -6.02
N THR A 71 -0.05 -6.34 -5.22
CA THR A 71 0.25 -7.74 -4.86
C THR A 71 -0.37 -8.72 -5.83
N THR A 72 0.29 -9.86 -6.05
CA THR A 72 -0.34 -11.02 -6.70
C THR A 72 -1.22 -11.80 -5.71
N ILE A 73 -2.08 -12.67 -6.22
CA ILE A 73 -2.89 -13.57 -5.39
C ILE A 73 -2.01 -14.40 -4.43
N GLU A 74 -0.90 -14.94 -4.93
CA GLU A 74 0.04 -15.73 -4.14
C GLU A 74 0.67 -14.90 -3.01
N GLN A 75 1.04 -13.65 -3.30
CA GLN A 75 1.61 -12.72 -2.33
C GLN A 75 0.60 -12.33 -1.26
N MET A 76 -0.65 -12.03 -1.65
CA MET A 76 -1.74 -11.73 -0.71
C MET A 76 -2.01 -12.94 0.21
N LYS A 77 -2.14 -14.14 -0.35
CA LYS A 77 -2.33 -15.38 0.43
C LYS A 77 -1.15 -15.64 1.37
N MET A 78 0.08 -15.44 0.87
CA MET A 78 1.29 -15.57 1.68
C MET A 78 1.21 -14.64 2.89
N PHE A 79 0.88 -13.37 2.69
CA PHE A 79 0.76 -12.37 3.76
C PHE A 79 -0.32 -12.70 4.78
N LEU A 80 -1.55 -12.92 4.33
CA LEU A 80 -2.70 -13.14 5.22
C LEU A 80 -2.51 -14.38 6.10
N THR A 81 -1.83 -15.41 5.60
CA THR A 81 -1.53 -16.62 6.38
C THR A 81 -0.37 -16.44 7.38
N ARG A 82 0.28 -15.27 7.44
CA ARG A 82 1.29 -14.98 8.48
C ARG A 82 0.68 -14.38 9.75
N ILE A 83 -0.58 -13.95 9.72
CA ILE A 83 -1.26 -13.33 10.86
C ILE A 83 -1.43 -14.38 11.95
N GLY A 84 -0.81 -14.13 13.10
CA GLY A 84 -0.83 -14.99 14.28
C GLY A 84 -1.83 -14.52 15.35
N PHE A 85 -1.73 -15.10 16.55
CA PHE A 85 -2.61 -14.77 17.67
C PHE A 85 -2.33 -13.36 18.21
N GLY A 86 -3.38 -12.71 18.73
CA GLY A 86 -3.26 -11.36 19.30
C GLY A 86 -2.97 -10.26 18.28
N SER A 87 -2.96 -10.57 16.99
CA SER A 87 -2.59 -9.64 15.93
C SER A 87 -3.80 -9.06 15.21
N THR A 88 -3.63 -7.86 14.67
CA THR A 88 -4.57 -7.20 13.77
C THR A 88 -3.82 -6.82 12.50
N ALA A 89 -4.41 -7.12 11.34
CA ALA A 89 -3.85 -6.72 10.05
C ALA A 89 -4.82 -5.77 9.33
N VAL A 90 -4.26 -4.71 8.75
CA VAL A 90 -4.96 -3.77 7.89
C VAL A 90 -4.31 -3.84 6.51
N VAL A 91 -5.13 -4.01 5.48
CA VAL A 91 -4.68 -4.07 4.08
C VAL A 91 -5.27 -2.86 3.37
N THR A 92 -4.41 -1.99 2.83
CA THR A 92 -4.79 -0.75 2.14
C THR A 92 -4.38 -0.81 0.68
N GLY A 93 -5.14 -0.14 -0.20
CA GLY A 93 -4.80 -0.03 -1.61
C GLY A 93 -5.90 0.60 -2.44
N ASP A 94 -5.55 1.03 -3.65
CA ASP A 94 -6.45 1.65 -4.62
C ASP A 94 -6.62 0.75 -5.84
N LEU A 95 -7.82 0.18 -6.03
CA LEU A 95 -8.12 -0.71 -7.16
C LEU A 95 -8.04 -0.04 -8.54
N THR A 96 -7.98 1.28 -8.61
CA THR A 96 -7.83 2.03 -9.87
C THR A 96 -6.37 2.19 -10.30
N GLN A 97 -5.42 1.97 -9.39
CA GLN A 97 -3.97 2.20 -9.59
C GLN A 97 -3.18 0.88 -9.56
N VAL A 98 -3.62 -0.11 -10.34
CA VAL A 98 -2.97 -1.43 -10.40
C VAL A 98 -1.75 -1.39 -11.33
N ASP A 99 -0.55 -1.43 -10.75
CA ASP A 99 0.72 -1.46 -11.47
C ASP A 99 1.25 -2.90 -11.66
N LEU A 100 0.33 -3.82 -11.97
CA LEU A 100 0.66 -5.21 -12.32
C LEU A 100 0.67 -5.41 -13.84
N PRO A 101 1.46 -6.36 -14.36
CA PRO A 101 1.36 -6.74 -15.76
C PRO A 101 -0.10 -7.10 -16.11
N LYS A 102 -0.56 -6.73 -17.31
CA LYS A 102 -1.99 -6.87 -17.72
C LYS A 102 -2.60 -8.25 -17.53
N HIS A 103 -1.79 -9.31 -17.52
CA HIS A 103 -2.23 -10.70 -17.36
C HIS A 103 -2.24 -11.19 -15.91
N VAL A 104 -1.73 -10.40 -14.96
CA VAL A 104 -1.64 -10.76 -13.55
C VAL A 104 -2.82 -10.17 -12.80
N LYS A 105 -3.68 -11.03 -12.22
CA LYS A 105 -4.79 -10.59 -11.37
C LYS A 105 -4.24 -10.02 -10.05
N SER A 106 -4.76 -8.87 -9.63
CA SER A 106 -4.45 -8.25 -8.35
C SER A 106 -4.96 -9.12 -7.19
N GLY A 107 -4.09 -9.37 -6.21
CA GLY A 107 -4.39 -10.09 -4.98
C GLY A 107 -5.38 -9.34 -4.10
N LEU A 108 -5.39 -8.00 -4.12
CA LEU A 108 -6.37 -7.20 -3.38
C LEU A 108 -7.79 -7.42 -3.96
N LYS A 109 -7.93 -7.31 -5.28
CA LYS A 109 -9.21 -7.54 -5.94
C LYS A 109 -9.75 -8.95 -5.68
N ASP A 110 -8.88 -9.95 -5.81
CA ASP A 110 -9.22 -11.34 -5.54
C ASP A 110 -9.59 -11.58 -4.07
N GLY A 111 -8.82 -11.01 -3.13
CA GLY A 111 -9.07 -11.11 -1.70
C GLY A 111 -10.42 -10.52 -1.29
N ILE A 112 -10.82 -9.39 -1.88
CA ILE A 112 -12.15 -8.78 -1.66
C ILE A 112 -13.28 -9.70 -2.14
N GLU A 113 -13.06 -10.54 -3.14
CA GLU A 113 -14.06 -11.49 -3.64
C GLU A 113 -14.09 -12.76 -2.78
N VAL A 114 -12.92 -13.34 -2.51
CA VAL A 114 -12.76 -14.65 -1.85
C VAL A 114 -13.06 -14.58 -0.34
N LEU A 115 -12.71 -13.47 0.31
CA LEU A 115 -12.82 -13.34 1.77
C LEU A 115 -14.16 -12.72 2.20
N ARG A 116 -15.13 -12.56 1.28
CA ARG A 116 -16.48 -12.10 1.64
C ARG A 116 -17.14 -13.11 2.56
N GLY A 117 -17.64 -12.63 3.69
CA GLY A 117 -18.35 -13.45 4.68
C GLY A 117 -17.43 -14.30 5.55
N VAL A 118 -16.11 -14.09 5.51
CA VAL A 118 -15.19 -14.69 6.48
C VAL A 118 -15.29 -13.92 7.79
N ASP A 119 -15.62 -14.61 8.87
CA ASP A 119 -15.73 -14.03 10.21
C ASP A 119 -14.41 -13.38 10.64
N GLY A 120 -14.50 -12.19 11.23
CA GLY A 120 -13.33 -11.41 11.66
C GLY A 120 -12.68 -10.58 10.55
N ILE A 121 -13.20 -10.60 9.32
CA ILE A 121 -12.74 -9.75 8.21
C ILE A 121 -13.82 -8.72 7.86
N SER A 122 -13.43 -7.45 7.79
CA SER A 122 -14.28 -6.35 7.36
C SER A 122 -13.68 -5.61 6.17
N PHE A 123 -14.54 -5.11 5.28
CA PHE A 123 -14.13 -4.29 4.14
C PHE A 123 -14.68 -2.88 4.28
N THR A 124 -13.80 -1.89 4.14
CA THR A 124 -14.16 -0.47 4.13
C THR A 124 -13.76 0.12 2.79
N PHE A 125 -14.72 0.71 2.09
CA PHE A 125 -14.51 1.35 0.79
C PHE A 125 -14.63 2.85 0.93
N PHE A 126 -13.52 3.55 0.71
CA PHE A 126 -13.52 5.00 0.65
C PHE A 126 -13.99 5.48 -0.73
N THR A 127 -14.62 6.64 -0.73
CA THR A 127 -15.10 7.35 -1.92
C THR A 127 -14.29 8.62 -2.13
N ALA A 128 -14.48 9.27 -3.27
CA ALA A 128 -13.87 10.58 -3.53
C ALA A 128 -14.28 11.65 -2.48
N GLY A 129 -15.42 11.48 -1.80
CA GLY A 129 -15.87 12.37 -0.73
C GLY A 129 -15.04 12.26 0.55
N ASP A 130 -14.38 11.14 0.77
CA ASP A 130 -13.53 10.89 1.95
C ASP A 130 -12.12 11.48 1.79
N VAL A 131 -11.79 11.97 0.59
CA VAL A 131 -10.47 12.50 0.25
C VAL A 131 -10.39 13.99 0.58
N VAL A 132 -9.81 14.30 1.74
CA VAL A 132 -9.57 15.69 2.15
C VAL A 132 -8.27 16.19 1.50
N ARG A 133 -8.40 17.04 0.48
CA ARG A 133 -7.28 17.70 -0.19
C ARG A 133 -7.29 19.20 0.09
N HIS A 134 -6.11 19.81 0.06
CA HIS A 134 -6.00 21.25 0.08
C HIS A 134 -6.83 21.86 -1.07
N PRO A 135 -7.61 22.95 -0.85
CA PRO A 135 -8.53 23.49 -1.86
C PRO A 135 -7.86 23.82 -3.20
N LEU A 136 -6.59 24.24 -3.18
CA LEU A 136 -5.81 24.45 -4.40
C LEU A 136 -5.61 23.15 -5.19
N VAL A 137 -5.23 22.06 -4.52
CA VAL A 137 -5.00 20.75 -5.16
C VAL A 137 -6.31 20.25 -5.78
N ALA A 138 -7.44 20.39 -5.08
CA ALA A 138 -8.74 20.04 -5.63
C ALA A 138 -9.09 20.82 -6.91
N ARG A 139 -8.79 22.13 -6.95
CA ARG A 139 -8.98 22.95 -8.17
C ARG A 139 -8.06 22.53 -9.31
N ILE A 140 -6.80 22.19 -9.01
CA ILE A 140 -5.84 21.69 -10.01
C ILE A 140 -6.37 20.39 -10.62
N VAL A 141 -6.75 19.42 -9.79
CA VAL A 141 -7.27 18.12 -10.26
C VAL A 141 -8.50 18.32 -11.16
N ARG A 142 -9.47 19.13 -10.72
CA ARG A 142 -10.66 19.42 -11.54
C ARG A 142 -10.34 20.06 -12.90
N ALA A 143 -9.31 20.89 -12.97
CA ALA A 143 -8.91 21.52 -14.23
C ALA A 143 -8.33 20.50 -15.22
N TYR A 144 -7.58 19.50 -14.74
CA TYR A 144 -7.10 18.40 -15.57
C TYR A 144 -8.24 17.45 -15.96
N ASP A 145 -9.09 17.06 -15.02
CA ASP A 145 -10.24 16.19 -15.29
C ASP A 145 -11.16 16.79 -16.38
N ALA A 146 -11.40 18.10 -16.35
CA ALA A 146 -12.23 18.79 -17.35
C ALA A 146 -11.59 18.80 -18.75
N ARG A 147 -10.25 18.88 -18.84
CA ARG A 147 -9.54 18.79 -20.11
C ARG A 147 -9.59 17.37 -20.67
N ASP A 148 -9.34 16.37 -19.85
CA ASP A 148 -9.32 14.96 -20.26
C ASP A 148 -10.71 14.49 -20.74
N GLN A 149 -11.79 15.04 -20.14
CA GLN A 149 -13.17 14.85 -20.63
C GLN A 149 -13.42 15.51 -21.99
N HIS A 150 -12.90 16.72 -22.19
CA HIS A 150 -13.05 17.44 -23.46
C HIS A 150 -12.26 16.76 -24.60
N ASP A 151 -11.04 16.29 -24.33
CA ASP A 151 -10.19 15.58 -25.31
C ASP A 151 -10.78 14.21 -25.69
N SER A 152 -11.53 13.57 -24.79
CA SER A 152 -12.22 12.29 -25.06
C SER A 152 -13.54 12.47 -25.84
N GLU A 153 -14.19 13.63 -25.76
CA GLU A 153 -15.38 13.96 -26.57
C GLU A 153 -15.03 14.44 -27.99
N THR A 154 -13.86 15.07 -28.20
CA THR A 154 -13.50 15.59 -29.52
C THR A 154 -12.86 14.59 -30.49
N GLY A 155 -12.46 13.40 -30.02
CA GLY A 155 -11.81 12.36 -30.85
C GLY A 155 -10.46 12.80 -31.45
N PRO A 156 -9.55 11.87 -31.81
CA PRO A 156 -8.32 12.26 -32.48
C PRO A 156 -8.65 12.78 -33.88
N ALA A 157 -8.27 14.04 -34.15
CA ALA A 157 -8.33 14.65 -35.47
C ALA A 157 -7.43 13.92 -36.49
#